data_AF-A0A3Q2PI82-F1
#
_entry.id   AF-A0A3Q2PI82-F1
#
_cell.length_a   1.000
_cell.length_b   1.000
_cell.length_c   1.000
_cell.angle_alpha   90.00
_cell.angle_beta   90.00
_cell.angle_gamma   90.00
#
_symmetry.space_group_name_H-M   'P 1'
#
loop_
_entity.id
_entity.type
_entity.pdbx_description
1 polymer ?
#
loop_
_entity_poly.entity_id
_entity_poly.type
_entity_poly.pdbx_seq_one_letter_code
_entity_poly.pdbx_strand_id
1 'polypeptide(L)' 'MEVTRQNFKDCLSTVYSAIDEADFLAIDGEFSGISDGPNVSALTNGLDTPEERYAKLKKPFIQI' A
#
# COMPACT_ATOMS: atom_id res chain seq x y z
N MET A 1 0.82 -0.94 -18.41
CA MET A 1 -0.38 -0.18 -18.80
C MET A 1 -0.56 0.90 -17.75
N GLU A 2 -0.54 2.18 -18.13
CA GLU A 2 -0.84 3.26 -17.18
C GLU A 2 -2.36 3.45 -17.13
N VAL A 3 -2.97 3.12 -15.98
CA VAL A 3 -4.41 3.27 -15.76
C VAL A 3 -4.63 4.54 -14.95
N THR A 4 -5.33 5.49 -15.57
CA THR A 4 -5.68 6.79 -14.99
C THR A 4 -7.20 6.95 -14.97
N ARG A 5 -7.69 8.05 -14.39
CA ARG A 5 -9.13 8.33 -14.33
C ARG A 5 -9.78 8.35 -15.72
N GLN A 6 -9.07 8.81 -16.75
CA GLN A 6 -9.61 8.99 -18.09
C GLN A 6 -9.86 7.65 -18.82
N ASN A 7 -9.03 6.63 -18.58
CA ASN A 7 -9.07 5.36 -19.32
C ASN A 7 -9.51 4.16 -18.46
N PHE A 8 -9.78 4.36 -17.16
CA PHE A 8 -10.10 3.29 -16.22
C PHE A 8 -11.19 2.35 -16.73
N LYS A 9 -12.31 2.88 -17.26
CA LYS A 9 -13.43 2.06 -17.76
C LYS A 9 -13.05 1.21 -18.96
N ASP A 10 -12.23 1.75 -19.85
CA ASP A 10 -11.81 1.07 -21.07
C ASP A 10 -10.79 -0.03 -20.79
N CYS A 11 -9.92 0.20 -19.80
CA CYS A 11 -8.90 -0.78 -19.37
C CYS A 11 -9.46 -1.89 -18.46
N LEU A 12 -10.65 -1.69 -17.87
CA LEU A 12 -11.17 -2.55 -16.81
C LEU A 12 -11.38 -4.00 -17.25
N SER A 13 -11.85 -4.24 -18.48
CA SER A 13 -12.03 -5.60 -19.02
C SER A 13 -10.70 -6.34 -19.13
N THR A 14 -9.66 -5.67 -19.63
CA THR A 14 -8.30 -6.23 -19.73
C THR A 14 -7.73 -6.56 -18.36
N VAL A 15 -7.95 -5.70 -17.36
CA VAL A 15 -7.54 -5.97 -15.97
C VAL A 15 -8.25 -7.21 -15.41
N TYR A 16 -9.56 -7.36 -15.64
CA TYR A 16 -10.29 -8.55 -15.20
C TYR A 16 -9.79 -9.84 -15.84
N SER A 17 -9.61 -9.85 -17.16
CA SER A 17 -9.06 -11.01 -17.86
C SER A 17 -7.67 -11.38 -17.35
N ALA A 18 -6.80 -10.39 -17.15
CA ALA A 18 -5.46 -10.64 -16.62
C ALA A 18 -5.48 -11.22 -15.19
N ILE A 19 -6.46 -10.84 -14.36
CA ILE A 19 -6.62 -11.40 -13.00
C ILE A 19 -7.13 -12.85 -13.07
N ASP A 20 -8.11 -13.12 -13.95
CA ASP A 20 -8.72 -14.46 -14.09
C ASP A 20 -7.72 -15.50 -14.64
N GLU A 21 -6.82 -15.07 -15.53
CA GLU A 21 -5.83 -15.93 -16.18
C GLU A 21 -4.54 -16.14 -15.35
N ALA A 22 -4.30 -15.32 -14.32
CA ALA A 22 -3.05 -15.35 -13.57
C ALA A 22 -3.08 -16.36 -12.42
N ASP A 23 -1.97 -17.09 -12.23
CA ASP A 23 -1.79 -17.98 -11.08
C ASP A 23 -1.54 -17.21 -9.77
N PHE A 24 -0.91 -16.03 -9.86
CA PHE A 24 -0.65 -15.15 -8.73
C PHE A 24 -0.56 -13.69 -9.16
N LEU A 25 -0.72 -12.79 -8.19
CA LEU A 25 -0.58 -11.35 -8.38
C LEU A 25 0.55 -10.82 -7.49
N ALA A 26 1.40 -9.98 -8.06
CA ALA A 26 2.36 -9.17 -7.31
C ALA A 26 1.85 -7.73 -7.27
N ILE A 27 1.85 -7.13 -6.07
CA ILE A 27 1.38 -5.75 -5.86
C ILE A 27 2.45 -4.95 -5.14
N ASP A 28 2.55 -3.68 -5.49
CA ASP A 28 3.37 -2.68 -4.81
C ASP A 28 2.62 -1.34 -4.83
N GLY A 29 2.87 -0.50 -3.83
CA GLY A 29 2.10 0.72 -3.61
C GLY A 29 2.99 1.91 -3.28
N GLU A 30 2.78 3.02 -3.99
CA GLU A 30 3.43 4.28 -3.71
C GLU A 30 2.54 5.14 -2.81
N PHE A 31 3.11 5.66 -1.72
CA PHE A 31 2.42 6.53 -0.76
C PHE A 31 3.09 7.91 -0.71
N SER A 32 2.33 8.93 -0.32
CA SER A 32 2.86 10.30 -0.16
C SER A 32 3.92 10.43 0.93
N GLY A 33 3.97 9.46 1.86
CA GLY A 33 4.96 9.36 2.94
C GLY A 33 4.58 8.27 3.93
N ILE A 34 5.54 7.86 4.77
CA ILE A 34 5.35 6.81 5.79
C ILE A 34 5.42 7.35 7.23
N SER A 35 5.65 8.66 7.41
CA SER A 35 5.77 9.31 8.73
C SER A 35 5.48 10.81 8.66
N ASP A 36 4.69 11.33 9.60
CA ASP A 36 4.31 12.76 9.70
C ASP A 36 5.38 13.68 10.34
N GLY A 37 6.64 13.24 10.47
CA GLY A 37 7.67 14.09 11.09
C GLY A 37 8.96 13.36 11.51
N PRO A 38 9.85 14.04 12.27
CA PRO A 38 11.25 13.65 12.50
C PRO A 38 11.46 12.39 13.34
N ASN A 39 10.40 11.64 13.66
CA ASN A 39 10.42 10.49 14.58
C ASN A 39 10.49 9.14 13.85
N VAL A 40 11.28 9.07 12.77
CA VAL A 40 11.54 7.83 12.01
C VAL A 40 12.10 6.73 12.92
N SER A 41 12.86 7.10 13.95
CA SER A 41 13.39 6.20 14.99
C SER A 41 12.33 5.60 15.90
N ALA A 42 11.15 6.23 16.07
CA ALA A 42 10.07 5.71 16.90
C ALA A 42 9.20 4.67 16.18
N LEU A 43 9.14 4.74 14.84
CA LEU A 43 8.37 3.85 13.95
C LEU A 43 9.08 2.52 13.66
N THR A 44 10.41 2.48 13.84
CA THR A 44 11.25 1.33 13.50
C THR A 44 12.23 1.02 14.63
N ASN A 45 11.73 0.94 15.87
CA ASN A 45 12.56 0.41 16.95
C ASN A 45 12.80 -1.08 16.67
N GLY A 46 14.06 -1.48 16.48
CA GLY A 46 14.44 -2.87 16.18
C GLY A 46 14.12 -3.86 17.31
N LEU A 47 13.65 -3.37 18.46
CA LEU A 47 13.21 -4.17 19.61
C LEU A 47 11.69 -4.34 19.70
N ASP A 48 10.91 -3.69 18.83
CA ASP A 48 9.46 -3.83 18.85
C ASP A 48 9.04 -5.28 18.54
N THR A 49 8.08 -5.79 19.30
CA THR A 49 7.33 -6.98 18.92
C THR A 49 6.51 -6.72 17.64
N PRO A 50 6.09 -7.78 16.91
CA PRO A 50 5.23 -7.62 15.74
C PRO A 50 3.94 -6.82 16.01
N GLU A 51 3.36 -6.98 17.21
CA GLU A 51 2.16 -6.25 17.64
C GLU A 51 2.43 -4.75 17.86
N GLU A 52 3.53 -4.41 18.55
CA GLU A 52 3.92 -3.02 18.77
C GLU A 52 4.24 -2.31 17.46
N ARG A 53 4.92 -3.00 16.53
CA ARG A 53 5.18 -2.50 15.19
C ARG A 53 3.88 -2.24 14.43
N TYR A 54 2.93 -3.17 14.48
CA TYR A 54 1.61 -2.97 13.88
C TYR A 54 0.89 -1.76 14.48
N ALA A 55 0.86 -1.62 15.81
CA ALA A 55 0.20 -0.49 16.49
C ALA A 55 0.81 0.86 16.10
N LYS A 56 2.14 0.93 15.94
CA LYS A 56 2.87 2.13 15.50
C LYS A 56 2.61 2.46 14.04
N LEU A 57 2.57 1.45 13.16
CA LEU A 57 2.25 1.63 11.74
C LEU A 57 0.76 1.96 11.53
N LYS A 58 -0.15 1.44 12.33
CA LYS A 58 -1.59 1.69 12.16
C LYS A 58 -1.95 3.18 12.27
N LYS A 59 -1.31 3.92 13.18
CA LYS A 59 -1.62 5.33 13.47
C LYS A 59 -1.52 6.25 12.23
N PRO A 60 -0.40 6.28 11.48
CA PRO A 60 -0.29 7.15 10.30
C PRO A 60 -1.16 6.69 9.12
N PHE A 61 -1.45 5.39 8.98
CA PHE A 61 -2.23 4.87 7.85
C PHE A 61 -3.76 4.88 8.07
N ILE A 62 -4.23 5.03 9.31
CA ILE A 62 -5.67 5.16 9.64
C ILE A 62 -5.89 6.55 10.26
N GLN A 63 -5.99 7.56 9.40
CA GLN A 63 -6.50 8.89 9.76
C GLN A 63 -7.98 8.98 9.35
N ILE A 64 -8.86 8.37 10.14
CA ILE A 64 -10.31 8.55 10.05
C ILE A 64 -10.80 9.08 11.39
#